data_AF-A0A226MSP1-F1
#
_entry.id   AF-A0A226MSP1-F1
#
_cell.length_a   1.000
_cell.length_b   1.000
_cell.length_c   1.000
_cell.angle_alpha   90.00
_cell.angle_beta   90.00
_cell.angle_gamma   90.00
#
_symmetry.space_group_name_H-M   'P 1'
#
loop_
_entity.id
_entity.type
_entity.pdbx_description
1 polymer ?
#
loop_
_entity_poly.entity_id
_entity_poly.type
_entity_poly.pdbx_seq_one_letter_code
_entity_poly.pdbx_strand_id
1 'polypeptide(L)'
;MARKCCVRVELECSRERERLLGDPLFFLHHAQDELSGKQEPSLLHRLCMFSYLHGKKTARWFQCLVQAAWWHLPQSRDCRLTVLPSLSSCKIKLTTPCTRLFNAEMSLGVQLDDLDTFLSIE
;
A
#
# COMPACT_ATOMS: atom_id res chain seq x y z
N MET A 1 23.90 0.75 -11.77
CA MET A 1 22.72 -0.05 -12.15
C MET A 1 21.99 -0.44 -10.87
N ALA A 2 20.87 0.21 -10.56
CA ALA A 2 20.08 -0.15 -9.38
C ALA A 2 19.50 -1.55 -9.58
N ARG A 3 19.79 -2.48 -8.67
CA ARG A 3 19.17 -3.81 -8.68
C ARG A 3 17.69 -3.62 -8.43
N LYS A 4 16.87 -3.94 -9.43
CA LYS A 4 15.41 -3.91 -9.29
C LYS A 4 15.04 -4.97 -8.26
N CYS A 5 14.71 -4.56 -7.05
CA CYS A 5 14.38 -5.49 -5.98
C CYS A 5 12.95 -5.99 -6.19
N CYS A 6 12.79 -7.32 -6.36
CA CYS A 6 11.49 -7.93 -6.59
C CYS A 6 11.01 -8.58 -5.29
N VAL A 7 10.06 -7.93 -4.61
CA VAL A 7 9.42 -8.49 -3.42
C VAL A 7 8.27 -9.40 -3.85
N ARG A 8 8.38 -10.70 -3.58
CA ARG A 8 7.28 -11.65 -3.78
C ARG A 8 6.33 -11.54 -2.60
N VAL A 9 5.03 -11.51 -2.86
CA VAL A 9 3.98 -11.48 -1.84
C VAL A 9 3.23 -12.80 -1.89
N GLU A 10 3.18 -13.48 -0.75
CA GLU A 10 2.46 -14.73 -0.56
C GLU A 10 1.38 -14.53 0.50
N LEU A 11 0.20 -15.10 0.27
CA LEU A 11 -0.88 -15.08 1.25
C LEU A 11 -0.68 -16.27 2.18
N GLU A 12 -0.25 -16.02 3.41
CA GLU A 12 -0.21 -17.07 4.43
C GLU A 12 -1.61 -17.23 5.03
N CYS A 13 -2.16 -18.45 4.95
CA CYS A 13 -3.38 -18.79 5.66
C CYS A 13 -3.00 -19.07 7.12
N SER A 14 -3.47 -18.23 8.05
CA SER A 14 -3.29 -18.42 9.49
C SER A 14 -4.13 -19.59 10.00
N ARG A 15 -3.79 -20.81 9.58
CA ARG A 15 -4.53 -22.02 9.90
C ARG A 15 -4.05 -22.64 11.20
N GLU A 16 -4.32 -21.96 12.32
CA GLU A 16 -4.30 -22.59 13.66
C GLU A 16 -5.67 -22.56 14.36
N ARG A 17 -6.68 -21.84 13.84
CA ARG A 17 -7.97 -21.67 14.53
C ARG A 17 -9.18 -22.33 13.87
N GLU A 18 -8.96 -23.23 12.91
CA GLU A 18 -10.01 -23.84 12.08
C GLU A 18 -10.01 -25.39 12.14
N ARG A 19 -9.56 -25.97 13.26
CA ARG A 19 -9.62 -27.45 13.47
C ARG A 19 -10.75 -27.91 14.39
N LEU A 20 -11.68 -27.04 14.82
CA LEU A 20 -12.75 -27.43 15.76
C LEU A 20 -14.15 -27.63 15.15
N LEU A 21 -14.37 -27.29 13.88
CA LEU A 21 -15.63 -27.56 13.19
C LEU A 21 -15.29 -28.29 11.90
N GLY A 22 -15.56 -29.60 11.90
CA GLY A 22 -15.29 -30.47 10.78
C GLY A 22 -16.13 -30.09 9.57
N ASP A 23 -15.58 -29.24 8.71
CA ASP A 23 -15.90 -29.23 7.28
C ASP A 23 -14.73 -28.61 6.50
N PRO A 24 -14.06 -29.34 5.59
CA PRO A 24 -12.88 -28.82 4.92
C PRO A 24 -13.29 -28.05 3.67
N LEU A 25 -13.95 -26.90 3.84
CA LEU A 25 -14.05 -25.93 2.76
C LEU A 25 -12.72 -25.21 2.65
N PHE A 26 -11.80 -25.84 1.92
CA PHE A 26 -10.58 -25.23 1.45
C PHE A 26 -10.94 -23.98 0.64
N PHE A 27 -10.81 -22.81 1.25
CA PHE A 27 -10.66 -21.55 0.53
C PHE A 27 -9.33 -21.55 -0.23
N LEU A 28 -9.17 -22.44 -1.20
CA LEU A 28 -8.05 -22.45 -2.12
C LEU A 28 -8.60 -22.42 -3.54
N HIS A 29 -8.28 -21.33 -4.24
CA HIS A 29 -8.39 -21.12 -5.70
C HIS A 29 -9.66 -20.57 -6.35
N HIS A 30 -10.72 -20.16 -5.63
CA HIS A 30 -11.88 -19.52 -6.30
C HIS A 30 -12.19 -18.05 -5.95
N ALA A 31 -11.43 -17.43 -5.05
CA ALA A 31 -11.71 -16.03 -4.68
C ALA A 31 -11.32 -15.00 -5.75
N GLN A 32 -10.52 -15.36 -6.77
CA GLN A 32 -10.10 -14.39 -7.78
C GLN A 32 -11.15 -14.14 -8.87
N ASP A 33 -11.96 -15.15 -9.21
CA ASP A 33 -12.92 -15.06 -10.31
C ASP A 33 -14.36 -14.78 -9.85
N GLU A 34 -14.77 -15.25 -8.65
CA GLU A 34 -16.17 -15.13 -8.20
C GLU A 34 -16.52 -13.80 -7.51
N LEU A 35 -15.54 -12.96 -7.17
CA LEU A 35 -15.76 -11.67 -6.47
C LEU A 35 -15.77 -10.44 -7.40
N SER A 36 -15.61 -10.68 -8.70
CA SER A 36 -15.37 -9.69 -9.76
C SER A 36 -16.47 -8.63 -9.95
N GLY A 37 -17.67 -8.82 -9.38
CA GLY A 37 -18.80 -7.91 -9.60
C GLY A 37 -19.03 -6.84 -8.53
N LYS A 38 -18.60 -7.04 -7.27
CA LYS A 38 -19.10 -6.21 -6.14
C LYS A 38 -18.10 -5.96 -5.00
N GLN A 39 -16.93 -6.59 -4.97
CA GLN A 39 -15.98 -6.44 -3.87
C GLN A 39 -14.83 -5.50 -4.25
N GLU A 40 -14.39 -4.66 -3.30
CA GLU A 40 -13.18 -3.85 -3.50
C GLU A 40 -12.02 -4.79 -3.84
N PRO A 41 -11.20 -4.48 -4.87
CA PRO A 41 -10.08 -5.33 -5.22
C PRO A 41 -9.16 -5.48 -4.02
N SER A 42 -8.78 -6.74 -3.74
CA SER A 42 -7.91 -7.07 -2.62
C SER A 42 -6.64 -6.21 -2.62
N LEU A 43 -6.06 -5.99 -1.43
CA LEU A 43 -4.79 -5.27 -1.29
C LEU A 43 -3.71 -5.86 -2.20
N LEU A 44 -3.68 -7.19 -2.36
CA LEU A 44 -2.80 -7.87 -3.31
C LEU A 44 -3.05 -7.43 -4.75
N HIS A 45 -4.29 -7.45 -5.24
CA HIS A 45 -4.61 -7.02 -6.60
C HIS A 45 -4.22 -5.55 -6.85
N ARG A 46 -4.40 -4.71 -5.82
CA ARG A 46 -4.09 -3.28 -5.88
C ARG A 46 -2.60 -3.00 -5.94
N LEU A 47 -1.79 -3.72 -5.16
CA LEU A 47 -0.36 -3.43 -4.99
C LEU A 47 0.56 -4.30 -5.85
N CYS A 48 0.11 -5.50 -6.23
CA CYS A 48 0.93 -6.47 -6.95
C CYS A 48 0.67 -6.47 -8.46
N MET A 49 1.67 -6.92 -9.20
CA MET A 49 1.52 -7.44 -10.55
C MET A 49 1.89 -8.92 -10.50
N PHE A 50 0.93 -9.79 -10.78
CA PHE A 50 1.01 -11.21 -10.42
C PHE A 50 1.25 -11.37 -8.92
N SER A 51 2.31 -12.08 -8.52
CA SER A 51 2.69 -12.30 -7.11
C SER A 51 3.83 -11.41 -6.65
N TYR A 52 4.16 -10.34 -7.38
CA TYR A 52 5.24 -9.42 -7.03
C TYR A 52 4.72 -8.02 -6.75
N LEU A 53 5.22 -7.40 -5.70
CA LEU A 53 4.90 -6.02 -5.37
C LEU A 53 5.37 -5.08 -6.49
N HIS A 54 4.48 -4.22 -6.97
CA HIS A 54 4.78 -3.34 -8.09
C HIS A 54 4.94 -1.90 -7.61
N GLY A 55 6.18 -1.38 -7.61
CA GLY A 55 6.50 -0.06 -7.05
C GLY A 55 5.57 1.07 -7.46
N LYS A 56 5.32 1.25 -8.76
CA LYS A 56 4.38 2.27 -9.26
C LYS A 56 2.93 2.10 -8.77
N LYS A 57 2.42 0.87 -8.66
CA LYS A 57 1.06 0.63 -8.13
C LYS A 57 1.02 0.97 -6.64
N THR A 58 2.03 0.54 -5.91
CA THR A 58 2.19 0.78 -4.47
C THR A 58 2.34 2.28 -4.17
N ALA A 59 3.19 2.99 -4.90
CA ALA A 59 3.37 4.44 -4.76
C ALA A 59 2.07 5.21 -5.04
N ARG A 60 1.34 4.85 -6.11
CA ARG A 60 0.04 5.47 -6.44
C ARG A 60 -1.01 5.20 -5.37
N TRP A 61 -1.11 3.95 -4.90
CA TRP A 61 -2.01 3.61 -3.82
C TRP A 61 -1.72 4.43 -2.56
N PHE A 62 -0.44 4.54 -2.19
CA PHE A 62 -0.02 5.30 -1.03
C PHE A 62 -0.28 6.80 -1.18
N GLN A 63 -0.07 7.37 -2.37
CA GLN A 63 -0.45 8.75 -2.68
C GLN A 63 -1.95 8.99 -2.45
N CYS A 64 -2.82 8.09 -2.93
CA CYS A 64 -4.25 8.16 -2.67
C CYS A 64 -4.58 8.01 -1.18
N LEU A 65 -3.89 7.11 -0.48
CA LEU A 65 -4.07 6.90 0.97
C LEU A 65 -3.70 8.15 1.77
N VAL A 66 -2.56 8.78 1.49
CA VAL A 66 -2.13 10.04 2.12
C VAL A 66 -3.14 11.14 1.88
N GLN A 67 -3.65 11.26 0.65
CA GLN A 67 -4.67 12.25 0.31
C GLN A 67 -6.00 12.00 1.06
N ALA A 68 -6.44 10.75 1.17
CA ALA A 68 -7.64 10.40 1.91
C ALA A 68 -7.46 10.64 3.42
N ALA A 69 -6.33 10.19 3.98
CA ALA A 69 -5.98 10.35 5.39
C ALA A 69 -5.86 11.82 5.79
N TRP A 70 -5.37 12.68 4.89
CA TRP A 70 -5.25 14.12 5.13
C TRP A 70 -6.56 14.74 5.64
N TRP A 71 -7.70 14.36 5.06
CA TRP A 71 -9.01 14.91 5.45
C TRP A 71 -9.44 14.57 6.87
N HIS A 72 -8.82 13.56 7.49
CA HIS A 72 -9.10 13.18 8.87
C HIS A 72 -8.20 13.88 9.88
N LEU A 73 -7.18 14.63 9.42
CA LEU A 73 -6.27 15.37 10.30
C LEU A 73 -6.84 16.76 10.64
N PRO A 74 -6.71 17.23 11.90
CA PRO A 74 -7.14 18.57 12.29
C PRO A 74 -6.57 19.69 11.41
N GLN A 75 -5.32 19.52 10.98
CA GLN A 75 -4.57 20.47 10.16
C GLN A 75 -5.19 20.67 8.76
N SER A 76 -6.05 19.78 8.30
CA SER A 76 -6.72 19.92 6.99
C SER A 76 -7.68 21.09 6.90
N ARG A 77 -8.11 21.64 8.05
CA ARG A 77 -8.98 22.80 8.13
C ARG A 77 -8.26 24.09 7.72
N ASP A 78 -7.01 24.21 8.14
CA ASP A 78 -6.22 25.43 8.00
C ASP A 78 -5.14 25.31 6.93
N CYS A 79 -4.65 24.09 6.68
CA CYS A 79 -3.58 23.83 5.73
C CYS A 79 -4.11 23.10 4.50
N ARG A 80 -3.52 23.42 3.34
CA ARG A 80 -3.80 22.73 2.08
C ARG A 80 -2.68 21.75 1.77
N LEU A 81 -3.01 20.46 1.71
CA LEU A 81 -2.11 19.44 1.19
C LEU A 81 -2.34 19.25 -0.31
N THR A 82 -1.26 19.20 -1.08
CA THR A 82 -1.24 18.83 -2.51
C THR A 82 -0.28 17.67 -2.70
N VAL A 83 -0.79 16.54 -3.20
CA VAL A 83 0.07 15.43 -3.63
C VAL A 83 0.64 15.78 -5.01
N LEU A 84 1.96 15.69 -5.15
CA LEU A 84 2.69 15.96 -6.38
C LEU A 84 2.87 14.66 -7.18
N PRO A 85 2.88 14.73 -8.53
CA PRO A 85 3.07 13.54 -9.35
C PRO A 85 4.44 12.92 -9.11
N SER A 86 4.46 11.64 -8.76
CA SER A 86 5.67 10.81 -8.64
C SER A 86 5.35 9.35 -8.98
N LEU A 87 6.33 8.62 -9.50
CA LEU A 87 6.17 7.22 -9.91
C LEU A 87 6.63 6.23 -8.83
N SER A 88 7.57 6.60 -7.98
CA SER A 88 8.23 5.71 -7.00
C SER A 88 8.05 6.17 -5.56
N SER A 89 7.58 7.40 -5.33
CA SER A 89 7.46 7.99 -3.99
C SER A 89 6.14 8.75 -3.84
N CYS A 90 5.79 9.14 -2.61
CA CYS A 90 4.73 10.11 -2.35
C CYS A 90 5.38 11.45 -2.01
N LYS A 91 5.22 12.41 -2.93
CA LYS A 91 5.66 13.80 -2.72
C LYS A 91 4.45 14.62 -2.32
N ILE A 92 4.55 15.33 -1.21
CA ILE A 92 3.50 16.23 -0.73
C ILE A 92 4.02 17.64 -0.57
N LYS A 93 3.14 18.59 -0.85
CA LYS A 93 3.33 20.00 -0.57
C LYS A 93 2.22 20.46 0.37
N LEU A 94 2.61 21.01 1.52
CA LEU A 94 1.71 21.59 2.50
C LEU A 94 1.81 23.12 2.43
N THR A 95 0.69 23.77 2.20
CA THR A 95 0.55 25.23 2.27
C THR A 95 -0.20 25.60 3.54
N THR A 96 0.44 26.40 4.40
CA THR A 96 -0.18 26.93 5.63
C THR A 96 -0.92 28.25 5.38
N PRO A 97 -1.77 28.72 6.31
CA PRO A 97 -2.43 30.02 6.19
C PRO A 97 -1.46 31.19 6.05
N CYS A 98 -0.32 31.10 6.73
CA CYS A 98 0.75 32.11 6.71
C CYS A 98 1.62 32.02 5.44
N THR A 99 1.10 31.44 4.36
CA THR A 99 1.77 31.18 3.07
C THR A 99 3.10 30.42 3.14
N ARG A 100 3.44 29.81 4.28
CA ARG A 100 4.60 28.93 4.39
C ARG A 100 4.33 27.62 3.66
N LEU A 101 5.33 27.19 2.91
CA LEU A 101 5.33 25.95 2.12
C LEU A 101 6.28 24.94 2.76
N PHE A 102 5.78 23.72 2.96
CA PHE A 102 6.57 22.57 3.38
C PHE A 102 6.46 21.49 2.33
N ASN A 103 7.59 20.90 1.96
CA ASN A 103 7.62 19.75 1.05
C ASN A 103 8.16 18.55 1.82
N ALA A 104 7.55 17.39 1.59
CA ALA A 104 8.03 16.12 2.11
C ALA A 104 7.97 15.06 1.01
N GLU A 105 8.96 14.18 1.01
CA GLU A 105 9.01 13.01 0.15
C GLU A 105 9.05 11.77 1.03
N MET A 106 8.13 10.86 0.78
CA MET A 106 7.99 9.60 1.49
C MET A 106 8.20 8.45 0.52
N SER A 107 9.12 7.56 0.86
CA SER A 107 9.36 6.32 0.12
C SER A 107 8.83 5.13 0.92
N LEU A 108 8.32 4.12 0.23
CA LEU A 108 7.83 2.91 0.86
C LEU A 108 8.93 1.86 0.83
N GLY A 109 9.10 1.15 1.94
CA GLY A 109 10.01 0.03 2.06
C GLY A 109 9.33 -1.17 2.72
N VAL A 110 9.82 -2.36 2.41
CA VAL A 110 9.45 -3.59 3.12
C VAL A 110 10.60 -3.94 4.05
N GLN A 111 10.30 -4.21 5.32
CA GLN A 111 11.30 -4.69 6.26
C GLN A 111 11.66 -6.15 5.92
N LEU A 112 12.95 -6.46 5.88
CA LEU A 112 13.46 -7.80 5.62
C LEU A 112 13.88 -8.44 6.94
N ASP A 113 13.07 -9.37 7.46
CA ASP A 113 13.28 -10.07 8.74
C ASP A 113 13.40 -9.12 9.97
N ASP A 114 13.83 -9.64 11.11
CA ASP A 114 14.11 -8.89 12.35
C ASP A 114 15.45 -8.11 12.30
N LEU A 115 16.09 -8.05 11.14
CA LEU A 115 17.19 -7.16 10.89
C LEU A 115 16.56 -5.81 10.49
N ASP A 116 16.94 -4.69 11.09
CA ASP A 116 16.43 -3.33 10.80
C ASP A 116 16.76 -2.82 9.36
N THR A 117 16.70 -3.71 8.37
CA THR A 117 17.02 -3.51 6.97
C THR A 117 15.73 -3.38 6.18
N PHE A 118 15.60 -2.27 5.45
CA PHE A 118 14.45 -2.00 4.61
C PHE A 118 14.81 -2.11 3.13
N LEU A 119 13.97 -2.82 2.38
CA LEU A 119 14.02 -2.87 0.92
C LEU A 119 13.11 -1.77 0.36
N SER A 120 13.71 -0.74 -0.22
CA SER A 120 12.98 0.32 -0.93
C SER A 120 12.22 -0.24 -2.13
N ILE A 121 10.97 0.18 -2.27
CA ILE A 121 10.10 -0.19 -3.37
C ILE A 121 10.22 0.90 -4.46
N GLU A 122 11.11 0.71 -5.43
CA GLU A 122 11.28 1.61 -6.60
C GLU A 122 10.45 1.20 -7.83
#